data_AF-A0A6C0DFV3-F1
#
_entry.id   AF-A0A6C0DFV3-F1
#
_cell.length_a   1.000
_cell.length_b   1.000
_cell.length_c   1.000
_cell.angle_alpha   90.00
_cell.angle_beta   90.00
_cell.angle_gamma   90.00
#
_symmetry.space_group_name_H-M   'P 1'
#
loop_
_entity.id
_entity.type
_entity.pdbx_description
1 polymer ?
#
loop_
_entity_poly.entity_id
_entity_poly.type
_entity_poly.pdbx_seq_one_letter_code
_entity_poly.pdbx_strand_id
1 'polypeptide(L)'
;MKFFTSLLFALFSSVALAGSKHPELKEEFCAVPRALKSQTCIHFSVGSGTGCAYMCQYCADQLGTNNYYFTDGVCTWQTGGCQGNPLVGVTYTCCAN
;
A
#
# COMPACT_ATOMS: atom_id res chain seq x y z
N MET A 1 -40.28 -9.42 -51.25
CA MET A 1 -39.21 -9.22 -52.26
C MET A 1 -39.38 -7.85 -52.89
N LYS A 2 -38.27 -7.15 -53.19
CA LYS A 2 -38.10 -5.77 -53.73
C LYS A 2 -37.61 -4.81 -52.64
N PHE A 3 -36.32 -4.86 -52.29
CA PHE A 3 -35.13 -4.35 -53.00
C PHE A 3 -35.15 -2.84 -53.28
N PHE A 4 -34.30 -2.14 -52.53
CA PHE A 4 -33.34 -1.10 -52.95
C PHE A 4 -33.88 0.14 -53.69
N THR A 5 -33.63 1.33 -53.14
CA THR A 5 -32.55 2.27 -53.56
C THR A 5 -32.96 3.74 -53.29
N SER A 6 -32.19 4.44 -52.44
CA SER A 6 -31.91 5.91 -52.41
C SER A 6 -31.51 6.25 -50.98
N LEU A 7 -30.24 6.16 -50.56
CA LEU A 7 -29.06 6.84 -51.11
C LEU A 7 -29.28 8.37 -51.17
N LEU A 8 -29.31 9.02 -50.01
CA LEU A 8 -28.83 10.40 -49.74
C LEU A 8 -29.03 10.71 -48.25
N PHE A 9 -28.17 11.55 -47.66
CA PHE A 9 -27.91 11.80 -46.23
C PHE A 9 -26.86 10.83 -45.63
N ALA A 10 -25.61 10.88 -46.08
CA ALA A 10 -24.67 11.98 -45.87
C ALA A 10 -24.55 12.39 -44.39
N LEU A 11 -23.42 11.98 -43.81
CA LEU A 11 -22.53 12.85 -43.02
C LEU A 11 -23.16 13.56 -41.81
N PHE A 12 -23.26 12.83 -40.69
CA PHE A 12 -23.05 13.42 -39.37
C PHE A 12 -22.04 12.51 -38.65
N SER A 13 -20.76 12.82 -38.82
CA SER A 13 -19.99 13.69 -37.92
C SER A 13 -19.82 13.05 -36.55
N SER A 14 -18.63 12.48 -36.40
CA SER A 14 -17.98 12.01 -35.20
C SER A 14 -18.22 12.95 -34.02
N VAL A 15 -19.11 12.58 -33.09
CA VAL A 15 -19.05 13.15 -31.74
C VAL A 15 -18.13 12.25 -30.93
N ALA A 16 -16.90 12.72 -30.79
CA ALA A 16 -16.00 12.27 -29.76
C ALA A 16 -16.68 12.48 -28.40
N LEU A 17 -17.17 11.40 -27.79
CA LEU A 17 -17.33 11.36 -26.35
C LEU A 17 -15.93 11.16 -25.77
N ALA A 18 -15.30 12.30 -25.48
CA ALA A 18 -14.21 12.39 -24.52
C ALA A 18 -14.72 11.86 -23.19
N GLY A 19 -14.59 10.54 -23.02
CA GLY A 19 -14.73 9.87 -21.74
C GLY A 19 -13.71 10.45 -20.78
N SER A 20 -14.24 10.91 -19.66
CA SER A 20 -13.60 11.62 -18.58
C SER A 20 -12.21 11.08 -18.25
N LYS A 21 -11.23 12.00 -18.17
CA LYS A 21 -10.04 11.81 -17.34
C LYS A 21 -10.50 11.48 -15.92
N HIS A 22 -10.59 10.19 -15.59
CA HIS A 22 -10.05 9.77 -14.32
C HIS A 22 -8.54 9.66 -14.52
N PRO A 23 -7.70 10.39 -13.78
CA PRO A 23 -6.56 9.70 -13.22
C PRO A 23 -7.19 8.58 -12.39
N GLU A 24 -7.28 7.40 -13.00
CA GLU A 24 -7.25 6.17 -12.23
C GLU A 24 -5.98 6.35 -11.39
N LEU A 25 -6.18 6.75 -10.14
CA LEU A 25 -5.23 6.47 -9.09
C LEU A 25 -4.85 5.04 -9.37
N LYS A 26 -3.63 4.82 -9.85
CA LYS A 26 -2.90 3.61 -9.49
C LYS A 26 -2.75 3.68 -7.97
N GLU A 27 -3.86 3.51 -7.28
CA GLU A 27 -3.93 2.58 -6.19
C GLU A 27 -3.62 1.24 -6.86
N GLU A 28 -2.34 1.04 -7.13
CA GLU A 28 -1.73 -0.25 -6.93
C GLU A 28 -1.90 -0.52 -5.44
N PHE A 29 -3.15 -0.80 -5.08
CA PHE A 29 -3.45 -1.75 -4.03
C PHE A 29 -2.71 -2.97 -4.55
N CYS A 30 -1.45 -3.12 -4.14
CA CYS A 30 -0.78 -4.39 -4.23
C CYS A 30 -1.73 -5.34 -3.52
N ALA A 31 -2.57 -6.02 -4.29
CA ALA A 31 -3.30 -7.18 -3.85
C ALA A 31 -2.20 -8.20 -3.60
N VAL A 32 -1.51 -8.06 -2.46
CA VAL A 32 -0.61 -9.05 -1.93
C VAL A 32 -1.53 -10.23 -1.66
N PRO A 33 -1.45 -11.32 -2.44
CA PRO A 33 -2.33 -12.45 -2.23
C PRO A 33 -2.14 -12.90 -0.78
N ARG A 34 -3.23 -12.89 -0.02
CA ARG A 34 -3.31 -13.26 1.40
C ARG A 34 -3.23 -14.79 1.55
N ALA A 35 -2.27 -15.39 0.86
CA ALA A 35 -2.08 -16.83 0.73
C ALA A 35 -0.59 -17.15 0.47
N LEU A 36 0.29 -16.59 1.27
CA LEU A 36 1.40 -17.37 1.80
C LEU A 36 1.28 -17.31 3.32
N LYS A 37 1.72 -18.36 3.98
CA LYS A 37 2.19 -18.30 5.36
C LYS A 37 3.54 -17.53 5.35
N SER A 38 3.52 -16.31 4.79
CA SER A 38 4.64 -15.43 4.49
C SER A 38 4.71 -14.38 5.58
N GLN A 39 5.90 -14.23 6.13
CA GLN A 39 6.23 -13.24 7.15
C GLN A 39 5.84 -11.85 6.61
N THR A 40 4.75 -11.29 7.10
CA THR A 40 4.27 -9.98 6.68
C THR A 40 5.23 -8.96 7.23
N CYS A 41 6.04 -8.37 6.35
CA CYS A 41 6.98 -7.31 6.67
C CYS A 41 6.41 -5.97 6.22
N ILE A 42 6.60 -4.95 7.04
CA ILE A 42 6.27 -3.57 6.71
C ILE A 42 7.51 -2.70 6.84
N HIS A 43 7.59 -1.66 6.01
CA HIS A 43 8.68 -0.69 5.99
C HIS A 43 8.14 0.69 6.31
N PHE A 44 8.78 1.40 7.22
CA PHE A 44 8.34 2.73 7.62
C PHE A 44 9.51 3.59 8.10
N SER A 45 9.41 4.90 7.91
CA SER A 45 10.41 5.85 8.39
C SER A 45 9.94 6.50 9.68
N VAL A 46 10.87 6.78 10.59
CA VAL A 46 10.58 7.45 11.85
C VAL A 46 10.99 8.93 11.81
N GLY A 47 10.12 9.78 12.32
CA GLY A 47 10.36 11.23 12.45
C GLY A 47 11.01 11.59 13.79
N SER A 48 11.27 12.88 13.98
CA SER A 48 11.66 13.40 15.29
C SER A 48 10.51 13.23 16.29
N GLY A 49 10.81 12.72 17.49
CA GLY A 49 9.81 12.46 18.53
C GLY A 49 9.17 11.07 18.50
N THR A 50 9.49 10.24 17.50
CA THR A 50 9.14 8.80 17.50
C THR A 50 10.29 7.96 18.05
N GLY A 51 9.97 7.04 18.98
CA GLY A 51 10.93 6.12 19.61
C GLY A 51 10.46 4.67 19.56
N CYS A 52 11.21 3.76 20.20
CA CYS A 52 10.91 2.34 20.15
C CYS A 52 9.50 1.98 20.64
N ALA A 53 8.98 2.67 21.66
CA ALA A 53 7.60 2.47 22.11
C ALA A 53 6.59 2.67 20.97
N TYR A 54 6.75 3.74 20.18
CA TYR A 54 5.91 3.99 19.01
C TYR A 54 6.14 2.93 17.93
N MET A 55 7.40 2.62 17.61
CA MET A 55 7.72 1.64 16.56
C MET A 55 7.13 0.27 16.87
N CYS A 56 7.25 -0.19 18.12
CA CYS A 56 6.69 -1.45 18.55
C CYS A 56 5.17 -1.48 18.44
N GLN A 57 4.49 -0.42 18.92
CA GLN A 57 3.03 -0.33 18.79
C GLN A 57 2.61 -0.30 17.32
N TYR A 58 3.29 0.50 16.48
CA TYR A 58 3.02 0.60 15.05
C TYR A 58 3.17 -0.76 14.35
N CYS A 59 4.23 -1.51 14.65
CA CYS A 59 4.41 -2.86 14.11
C CYS A 59 3.32 -3.82 14.57
N ALA A 60 2.91 -3.76 15.84
CA ALA A 60 1.83 -4.59 16.35
C ALA A 60 0.50 -4.31 15.63
N ASP A 61 0.19 -3.03 15.41
CA ASP A 61 -1.06 -2.59 14.79
C ASP A 61 -1.11 -2.92 13.28
N GLN A 62 -0.02 -2.67 12.56
CA GLN A 62 0.05 -2.93 11.11
C GLN A 62 0.09 -4.42 10.78
N LEU A 63 0.74 -5.22 11.63
CA LEU A 63 0.85 -6.66 11.44
C LEU A 63 -0.31 -7.43 12.09
N GLY A 64 -1.07 -6.79 12.99
CA GLY A 64 -2.14 -7.41 13.76
C GLY A 64 -1.64 -8.50 14.72
N THR A 65 -0.38 -8.42 15.14
CA THR A 65 0.25 -9.41 16.03
C THR A 65 1.32 -8.76 16.90
N ASN A 66 1.46 -9.24 18.13
CA ASN A 66 2.58 -8.88 19.01
C ASN A 66 3.81 -9.78 18.79
N ASN A 67 3.70 -10.80 17.93
CA ASN A 67 4.80 -11.69 17.57
C ASN A 67 5.47 -11.19 16.28
N TYR A 68 6.34 -10.20 16.42
CA TYR A 68 7.13 -9.64 15.33
C TYR A 68 8.57 -9.36 15.79
N TYR A 69 9.45 -9.13 14.81
CA TYR A 69 10.83 -8.72 15.05
C TYR A 69 11.21 -7.55 14.12
N PHE A 70 12.18 -6.75 14.55
CA PHE A 70 12.84 -5.77 13.70
C PHE A 70 14.05 -6.41 13.04
N THR A 71 14.21 -6.27 11.72
CA THR A 71 15.34 -6.85 10.98
C THR A 71 16.68 -6.25 11.40
N ASP A 72 16.66 -4.97 11.78
CA ASP A 72 17.86 -4.21 12.16
C ASP A 72 18.19 -4.32 13.66
N GLY A 73 17.33 -4.97 14.45
CA GLY A 73 17.51 -5.07 15.91
C GLY A 73 17.44 -3.73 16.65
N VAL A 74 16.99 -2.64 15.99
CA VAL A 74 16.99 -1.29 16.54
C VAL A 74 16.15 -1.13 17.81
N CYS A 75 15.05 -1.88 17.87
CA CYS A 75 14.11 -1.89 18.97
C CYS A 75 13.78 -3.33 19.31
N THR A 76 13.79 -3.67 20.59
CA THR A 76 13.48 -5.04 21.06
C THR A 76 12.53 -4.97 22.25
N TRP A 77 11.54 -5.85 22.27
CA TRP A 77 10.68 -6.01 23.43
C TRP A 77 11.47 -6.61 24.59
N GLN A 78 11.56 -5.88 25.69
CA GLN A 78 12.18 -6.32 26.94
C GLN A 78 11.15 -6.27 28.07
N THR A 79 11.44 -6.94 29.18
CA THR A 79 10.63 -6.84 30.40
C THR A 79 10.57 -5.39 30.86
N GLY A 80 9.42 -4.73 30.69
CA GLY A 80 9.21 -3.33 31.04
C GLY A 80 9.10 -2.34 29.87
N GLY A 81 9.26 -2.79 28.62
CA GLY A 81 9.03 -1.91 27.47
C GLY A 81 9.77 -2.32 26.21
N CYS A 82 9.39 -1.68 25.10
CA CYS A 82 10.17 -1.73 23.88
C CYS A 82 11.34 -0.75 23.98
N GLN A 83 12.56 -1.28 23.99
CA GLN A 83 13.80 -0.55 24.27
C GLN A 83 14.71 -0.52 23.04
N GLY A 84 15.46 0.59 22.88
CA GLY A 84 16.38 0.82 21.78
C GLY A 84 16.51 2.30 21.42
N ASN A 85 17.25 2.61 20.35
CA ASN A 85 17.51 4.00 19.94
C ASN A 85 17.42 4.14 18.41
N PRO A 86 16.23 4.33 17.84
CA PRO A 86 16.06 4.55 16.42
C PRO A 86 16.54 5.94 16.00
N LEU A 87 17.12 6.03 14.82
CA LEU A 87 17.63 7.25 14.23
C LEU A 87 16.54 7.90 13.37
N VAL A 88 16.43 9.22 13.48
CA VAL A 88 15.47 10.01 12.70
C VAL A 88 15.81 9.95 11.22
N GLY A 89 14.80 9.79 10.38
CA GLY A 89 14.96 9.74 8.92
C GLY A 89 15.47 8.40 8.38
N VAL A 90 15.62 7.39 9.25
CA VAL A 90 15.93 6.02 8.83
C VAL A 90 14.64 5.24 8.60
N THR A 91 14.65 4.44 7.54
CA THR A 91 13.59 3.47 7.25
C THR A 91 13.90 2.16 7.96
N TYR A 92 12.95 1.69 8.74
CA TYR A 92 13.03 0.44 9.49
C TYR A 92 12.06 -0.58 8.92
N THR A 93 12.39 -1.85 9.14
CA THR A 93 11.55 -2.97 8.74
C THR A 93 11.19 -3.81 9.96
N CYS A 94 9.91 -4.14 10.11
CA CYS A 94 9.47 -5.16 11.06
C CYS A 94 8.61 -6.21 10.37
N CYS A 95 8.79 -7.45 10.80
CA CYS A 95 8.19 -8.63 10.20
C CYS A 95 7.47 -9.46 11.26
N ALA A 96 6.29 -9.96 10.94
CA ALA A 96 5.63 -10.97 11.76
C ALA A 96 6.44 -12.27 11.74
N ASN A 97 6.62 -12.87 12.91
CA ASN A 97 7.25 -14.20 13.07
C ASN A 97 6.36 -15.31 12.53
#